data_AF-A0A7C9DTP7-F1
#
_entry.id   AF-A0A7C9DTP7-F1
#
_cell.length_a   1.000
_cell.length_b   1.000
_cell.length_c   1.000
_cell.angle_alpha   90.00
_cell.angle_beta   90.00
_cell.angle_gamma   90.00
#
_symmetry.space_group_name_H-M   'P 1'
#
loop_
_entity.id
_entity.type
_entity.pdbx_description
1 polymer ?
#
loop_
_entity_poly.entity_id
_entity_poly.type
_entity_poly.pdbx_seq_one_letter_code
_entity_poly.pdbx_strand_id
1 'polypeptide(L)'
;MRTSPLESLFLFSCLLALSYFGKYEAAQSDGSTTYIVYMGAATSTTNKNKHTLLLSSLMKRKKNTVVHSYQHGFTGFAARLSALEAQQLAKHPGVVSVFPDPIFQLHTTRSWDFLLYETSLLIDSYPHSNPDLPLQGSDAIIGILDTGDSILI
;
A
#
# COMPACT_ATOMS: atom_id res chain seq x y z
N MET A 1 42.15 -21.87 33.61
CA MET A 1 40.87 -22.09 34.31
C MET A 1 39.96 -22.86 33.37
N ARG A 2 39.55 -24.08 33.74
CA ARG A 2 38.74 -24.99 32.91
C ARG A 2 37.27 -24.76 33.27
N THR A 3 36.48 -24.19 32.36
CA THR A 3 35.04 -24.03 32.57
C THR A 3 34.37 -25.41 32.60
N SER A 4 33.35 -25.57 33.45
CA SER A 4 32.64 -26.85 33.56
C SER A 4 31.72 -27.05 32.36
N PRO A 5 31.39 -28.30 31.97
CA PRO A 5 30.51 -28.57 30.84
C PRO A 5 29.10 -27.97 31.02
N LEU A 6 28.66 -27.78 32.27
CA LEU A 6 27.38 -27.15 32.61
C LEU A 6 27.40 -25.64 32.35
N GLU A 7 28.50 -24.95 32.65
CA GLU A 7 28.67 -23.52 32.36
C GLU A 7 28.67 -23.27 30.85
N SER A 8 29.32 -24.15 30.09
CA SER A 8 29.33 -24.07 28.62
C SER A 8 27.94 -24.27 28.02
N LEU A 9 27.12 -25.17 28.59
CA LEU A 9 25.76 -25.43 28.13
C LEU A 9 24.83 -24.25 28.46
N PHE A 10 24.99 -23.66 29.64
CA PHE A 10 24.24 -22.49 30.06
C PHE A 10 24.54 -21.28 29.17
N LEU A 11 25.81 -21.01 28.87
CA LEU A 11 26.21 -19.93 27.95
C LEU A 11 25.67 -20.16 26.54
N PHE A 12 25.71 -21.40 26.03
CA PHE A 12 25.15 -21.73 24.73
C PHE A 12 23.62 -21.53 24.70
N SER A 13 22.90 -21.93 25.76
CA SER A 13 21.46 -21.66 25.92
C SER A 13 21.15 -20.17 25.98
N CYS A 14 21.97 -19.38 26.68
CA CYS A 14 21.82 -17.92 26.74
C CYS A 14 22.04 -17.28 25.36
N LEU A 15 23.03 -17.73 24.59
CA LEU A 15 23.28 -17.24 23.23
C LEU A 15 22.13 -17.61 22.27
N LEU A 16 21.57 -18.82 22.40
CA LEU A 16 20.39 -19.24 21.64
C LEU A 16 19.16 -18.40 22.00
N ALA A 17 18.90 -18.16 23.29
CA ALA A 17 17.82 -17.31 23.75
C ALA A 17 17.99 -15.87 23.23
N LEU A 18 19.19 -15.29 23.32
CA LEU A 18 19.50 -13.95 22.80
C LEU A 18 19.29 -13.85 21.29
N SER A 19 19.62 -14.89 20.53
CA SER A 19 19.36 -14.93 19.07
C SER A 19 17.87 -15.01 18.71
N TYR A 20 17.04 -15.59 19.60
CA TYR A 20 15.58 -15.62 19.45
C TYR A 20 14.94 -14.29 19.86
N PHE A 21 15.47 -13.61 20.88
CA PHE A 21 15.03 -12.27 21.29
C PHE A 21 15.51 -11.17 20.31
N GLY A 22 16.67 -11.34 19.67
CA GLY A 22 17.25 -10.39 18.72
C GLY A 22 16.54 -10.31 17.36
N LYS A 23 15.51 -11.13 17.11
CA LYS A 23 14.66 -11.06 15.91
C LYS A 23 13.32 -10.37 16.19
N TYR A 24 13.36 -9.29 16.97
CA TYR A 24 12.26 -8.32 17.04
C TYR A 24 12.82 -6.91 16.89
N GLU A 25 13.52 -6.66 15.79
CA GLU A 25 13.50 -5.30 15.24
C GLU A 25 12.15 -5.10 14.54
N ALA A 26 11.08 -4.96 15.34
CA ALA A 26 10.01 -4.11 14.90
C ALA A 26 10.62 -2.71 14.80
N ALA A 27 10.74 -2.21 13.57
CA ALA A 27 11.20 -0.86 13.29
C ALA A 27 10.48 0.14 14.21
N GLN A 28 11.12 0.49 15.33
CA GLN A 28 10.76 1.65 16.11
C GLN A 28 11.26 2.85 15.33
N SER A 29 10.51 3.22 14.30
CA SER A 29 10.49 4.59 13.83
C SER A 29 9.72 5.38 14.87
N ASP A 30 10.44 6.17 15.64
CA ASP A 30 9.91 7.18 16.53
C ASP A 30 8.95 8.12 15.76
N GLY A 31 7.64 7.95 16.00
CA GLY A 31 6.68 9.05 15.90
C GLY A 31 5.36 8.78 15.15
N SER A 32 5.40 8.34 13.89
CA SER A 32 4.16 8.10 13.10
C SER A 32 4.46 7.44 11.75
N THR A 33 3.73 6.37 11.42
CA THR A 33 3.73 5.75 10.08
C THR A 33 2.44 6.12 9.33
N THR A 34 2.41 5.93 8.01
CA THR A 34 1.19 6.20 7.24
C THR A 34 0.19 5.07 7.44
N TYR A 35 -1.06 5.45 7.73
CA TYR A 35 -2.21 4.57 7.79
C TYR A 35 -3.28 5.04 6.82
N ILE A 36 -4.02 4.10 6.24
CA ILE A 36 -5.24 4.36 5.49
C ILE A 36 -6.42 4.24 6.45
N VAL A 37 -7.22 5.30 6.54
CA VAL A 37 -8.50 5.35 7.24
C VAL A 37 -9.61 5.21 6.21
N TYR A 38 -10.25 4.03 6.19
CA TYR A 38 -11.34 3.72 5.28
C TYR A 38 -12.69 4.04 5.94
N MET A 39 -13.53 4.82 5.24
CA MET A 39 -14.84 5.30 5.73
C MET A 39 -16.02 4.76 4.91
N GLY A 40 -15.77 3.80 4.01
CA GLY A 40 -16.82 3.15 3.21
C GLY A 40 -16.91 3.65 1.76
N ALA A 41 -17.92 3.14 1.04
CA ALA A 41 -18.17 3.50 -0.36
C ALA A 41 -18.50 5.00 -0.56
N ALA A 42 -18.11 5.54 -1.72
CA ALA A 42 -18.27 6.95 -2.07
C ALA A 42 -19.72 7.41 -2.34
N THR A 43 -20.67 6.48 -2.30
CA THR A 43 -22.05 6.66 -2.78
C THR A 43 -22.98 7.37 -1.79
N SER A 44 -22.56 7.63 -0.54
CA SER A 44 -23.41 8.32 0.44
C SER A 44 -22.94 9.74 0.73
N THR A 45 -23.82 10.72 0.53
CA THR A 45 -23.63 12.13 0.93
C THR A 45 -23.30 12.24 2.42
N THR A 46 -23.84 11.34 3.23
CA THR A 46 -23.55 11.22 4.66
C THR A 46 -22.09 10.87 4.95
N ASN A 47 -21.45 10.00 4.16
CA ASN A 47 -20.04 9.67 4.34
C ASN A 47 -19.14 10.83 3.93
N LYS A 48 -19.51 11.58 2.88
CA LYS A 48 -18.78 12.78 2.45
C LYS A 48 -18.72 13.84 3.56
N ASN A 49 -19.83 14.10 4.25
CA ASN A 49 -19.88 15.07 5.35
C ASN A 49 -19.10 14.60 6.59
N LYS A 50 -19.19 13.31 6.94
CA LYS A 50 -18.41 12.73 8.06
C LYS A 50 -16.91 12.78 7.77
N HIS A 51 -16.53 12.52 6.53
CA HIS A 51 -15.15 12.58 6.07
C HIS A 51 -14.57 13.99 6.18
N THR A 52 -15.25 15.02 5.67
CA THR A 52 -14.76 16.41 5.78
C THR A 52 -14.64 16.86 7.22
N LEU A 53 -15.57 16.45 8.09
CA LEU A 53 -15.55 16.77 9.51
C LEU A 53 -14.38 16.08 10.24
N LEU A 54 -14.17 14.78 10.01
CA LEU A 54 -13.08 14.03 10.63
C LEU A 54 -11.71 14.53 10.16
N LEU A 55 -11.57 14.76 8.85
CA LEU A 55 -10.33 15.23 8.23
C LEU A 55 -9.97 16.65 8.70
N SER A 56 -10.95 17.56 8.78
CA SER A 56 -10.73 18.91 9.32
C SER A 56 -10.37 18.90 10.81
N SER A 57 -10.96 18.01 11.61
CA SER A 57 -10.62 17.84 13.04
C SER A 57 -9.17 17.37 13.22
N LEU A 58 -8.72 16.40 12.41
CA LEU A 58 -7.34 15.94 12.42
C LEU A 58 -6.35 17.03 11.99
N MET A 59 -6.66 17.77 10.91
CA MET A 59 -5.81 18.86 10.45
C MET A 59 -5.69 20.01 11.47
N LYS A 60 -6.75 20.29 12.25
CA LYS A 60 -6.71 21.27 13.35
C LYS A 60 -5.80 20.82 14.48
N ARG A 61 -5.83 19.53 14.83
CA ARG A 61 -5.03 18.97 15.94
C ARG A 61 -3.54 18.92 15.59
N LYS A 62 -3.21 18.52 14.36
CA LYS A 62 -1.83 18.36 13.91
C LYS A 62 -1.74 18.68 12.42
N LYS A 63 -1.21 19.86 12.11
CA LYS A 63 -0.97 20.28 10.72
C LYS A 63 -0.01 19.30 10.03
N ASN A 64 -0.17 19.12 8.72
CA ASN A 64 0.64 18.23 7.87
C ASN A 64 0.57 16.72 8.23
N THR A 65 -0.50 16.29 8.90
CA THR A 65 -0.71 14.86 9.22
C THR A 65 -1.35 14.08 8.09
N VAL A 66 -2.24 14.72 7.33
CA VAL A 66 -2.96 14.07 6.22
C VAL A 66 -2.06 14.07 4.99
N VAL A 67 -1.82 12.88 4.44
CA VAL A 67 -1.03 12.64 3.23
C VAL A 67 -1.91 12.75 1.99
N HIS A 68 -3.11 12.15 2.04
CA HIS A 68 -4.02 12.13 0.90
C HIS A 68 -5.49 11.95 1.34
N SER A 69 -6.44 12.42 0.52
CA SER A 69 -7.88 12.31 0.75
C SER A 69 -8.53 11.55 -0.42
N TYR A 70 -9.18 10.44 -0.13
CA TYR A 70 -9.92 9.62 -1.10
C TYR A 70 -11.40 10.00 -1.13
N GLN A 71 -11.95 10.28 -2.32
CA GLN A 71 -13.35 10.73 -2.48
C GLN A 71 -14.16 10.04 -3.59
N HIS A 72 -13.49 9.40 -4.56
CA HIS A 72 -14.13 8.94 -5.80
C HIS A 72 -14.44 7.44 -5.79
N GLY A 73 -13.44 6.56 -5.60
CA GLY A 73 -13.66 5.11 -5.50
C GLY A 73 -14.21 4.70 -4.13
N PHE A 74 -13.74 5.38 -3.08
CA PHE A 74 -14.21 5.25 -1.71
C PHE A 74 -14.02 6.56 -0.97
N THR A 75 -14.58 6.64 0.24
CA THR A 75 -14.36 7.75 1.15
C THR A 75 -13.35 7.35 2.22
N GLY A 76 -12.34 8.18 2.45
CA GLY A 76 -11.29 7.91 3.43
C GLY A 76 -10.09 8.83 3.26
N PHE A 77 -9.03 8.61 4.03
CA PHE A 77 -7.79 9.40 3.89
C PHE A 77 -6.57 8.61 4.36
N ALA A 78 -5.41 8.96 3.82
CA ALA A 78 -4.11 8.50 4.30
C ALA A 78 -3.52 9.56 5.26
N ALA A 79 -3.01 9.14 6.41
CA ALA A 79 -2.45 10.05 7.41
C ALA A 79 -1.29 9.43 8.19
N ARG A 80 -0.34 10.26 8.62
CA ARG A 80 0.77 9.87 9.49
C ARG A 80 0.32 9.79 10.94
N LEU A 81 0.10 8.59 11.45
CA LEU A 81 -0.43 8.34 12.79
C LEU A 81 0.52 7.50 13.63
N SER A 82 0.53 7.71 14.94
CA SER A 82 1.01 6.72 15.88
C SER A 82 0.07 5.51 15.92
N ALA A 83 0.56 4.35 16.38
CA ALA A 83 -0.28 3.16 16.53
C ALA A 83 -1.48 3.41 17.45
N LEU A 84 -1.29 4.22 18.51
CA LEU A 84 -2.37 4.60 19.42
C LEU A 84 -3.43 5.47 18.74
N GLU A 85 -3.01 6.48 17.98
CA GLU A 85 -3.93 7.34 17.21
C GLU A 85 -4.72 6.52 16.18
N ALA A 86 -4.07 5.58 15.49
CA ALA A 86 -4.71 4.67 14.55
C ALA A 86 -5.78 3.81 15.25
N GLN A 87 -5.47 3.25 16.43
CA GLN A 87 -6.41 2.46 17.22
C GLN A 87 -7.61 3.29 17.73
N GLN A 88 -7.37 4.55 18.09
CA GLN A 88 -8.43 5.48 18.50
C GLN A 88 -9.34 5.82 17.31
N LEU A 89 -8.76 6.11 16.14
CA LEU A 89 -9.50 6.40 14.91
C LEU A 89 -10.33 5.22 14.44
N ALA A 90 -9.84 3.99 14.60
CA ALA A 90 -10.59 2.77 14.26
C ALA A 90 -11.92 2.64 15.03
N LYS A 91 -12.04 3.31 16.19
CA LYS A 91 -13.26 3.33 17.01
C LYS A 91 -14.18 4.52 16.69
N HIS A 92 -13.77 5.43 15.80
CA HIS A 92 -14.52 6.64 15.51
C HIS A 92 -15.77 6.34 14.66
N PRO A 93 -16.96 6.87 15.00
CA PRO A 93 -18.15 6.72 14.17
C PRO A 93 -17.90 7.15 12.72
N GLY A 94 -18.26 6.27 11.78
CA GLY A 94 -18.05 6.49 10.35
C GLY A 94 -16.69 6.06 9.81
N VAL A 95 -15.78 5.56 10.66
CA VAL A 95 -14.60 4.79 10.23
C VAL A 95 -14.97 3.31 10.18
N VAL A 96 -14.67 2.66 9.06
CA VAL A 96 -14.93 1.24 8.83
C VAL A 96 -13.68 0.41 9.18
N SER A 97 -12.50 0.86 8.76
CA SER A 97 -11.22 0.22 9.12
C SER A 97 -10.06 1.22 9.07
N VAL A 98 -9.00 0.90 9.83
CA VAL A 98 -7.72 1.62 9.82
C VAL A 98 -6.62 0.59 9.72
N PHE A 99 -5.75 0.72 8.72
CA PHE A 99 -4.66 -0.22 8.47
C PHE A 99 -3.41 0.50 7.97
N PRO A 100 -2.20 -0.06 8.19
CA PRO A 100 -0.96 0.54 7.70
C PRO A 100 -0.99 0.70 6.18
N ASP A 101 -0.31 1.74 5.68
CA ASP A 101 -0.06 1.96 4.24
C ASP A 101 1.36 1.45 3.92
N PRO A 102 1.51 0.20 3.47
CA PRO A 102 2.83 -0.36 3.17
C PRO A 102 3.37 0.20 1.85
N ILE A 103 4.69 0.40 1.81
CA ILE A 103 5.40 0.62 0.55
C ILE A 103 5.56 -0.74 -0.12
N PHE A 104 4.96 -0.91 -1.29
CA PHE A 104 5.11 -2.13 -2.09
C PHE A 104 6.40 -2.07 -2.92
N GLN A 105 7.11 -3.20 -2.96
CA GLN A 105 8.22 -3.38 -3.89
C GLN A 105 7.66 -3.70 -5.28
N LEU A 106 8.27 -3.10 -6.30
CA LEU A 106 7.86 -3.30 -7.68
C LEU A 106 8.35 -4.65 -8.16
N HIS A 107 7.44 -5.47 -8.69
CA HIS A 107 7.77 -6.77 -9.26
C HIS A 107 8.18 -6.67 -10.74
N THR A 108 7.72 -5.64 -11.44
CA THR A 108 8.05 -5.35 -12.83
C THR A 108 8.33 -3.86 -12.96
N THR A 109 9.37 -3.52 -13.70
CA THR A 109 9.59 -2.18 -14.25
C THR A 109 9.62 -2.35 -15.76
N ARG A 110 8.95 -1.49 -16.51
CA ARG A 110 8.84 -1.58 -17.99
C ARG A 110 7.94 -2.72 -18.50
N SER A 111 6.71 -2.77 -17.99
CA SER A 111 5.72 -3.77 -18.42
C SER A 111 5.51 -3.76 -19.94
N TRP A 112 5.66 -2.61 -20.58
CA TRP A 112 5.60 -2.47 -22.04
C TRP A 112 6.73 -3.16 -22.79
N ASP A 113 7.97 -2.98 -22.36
CA ASP A 113 9.11 -3.67 -22.98
C ASP A 113 8.98 -5.20 -22.82
N PHE A 114 8.53 -5.64 -21.64
CA PHE A 114 8.26 -7.05 -21.36
C PHE A 114 7.20 -7.61 -22.30
N LEU A 115 6.04 -6.95 -22.41
CA LEU A 115 4.98 -7.40 -23.32
C LEU A 115 5.47 -7.41 -24.77
N LEU A 116 6.13 -6.35 -25.25
CA LEU A 116 6.66 -6.28 -26.61
C LEU A 116 7.63 -7.42 -26.92
N TYR A 117 8.50 -7.78 -25.97
CA TYR A 117 9.53 -8.81 -26.15
C TYR A 117 8.98 -10.24 -26.01
N GLU A 118 8.21 -10.53 -24.97
CA GLU A 118 7.74 -11.89 -24.65
C GLU A 118 6.59 -12.35 -25.55
N THR A 119 5.69 -11.43 -25.92
CA THR A 119 4.52 -11.83 -26.70
C THR A 119 4.77 -11.80 -28.20
N SER A 120 5.92 -11.27 -28.66
CA SER A 120 6.16 -10.98 -30.08
C SER A 120 4.93 -10.33 -30.72
N LEU A 121 4.25 -9.44 -29.97
CA LEU A 121 3.16 -8.64 -30.51
C LEU A 121 3.81 -7.72 -31.53
N LEU A 122 3.88 -8.19 -32.77
CA LEU A 122 3.87 -7.34 -33.93
C LEU A 122 2.61 -6.49 -33.77
N ILE A 123 2.80 -5.29 -33.25
CA ILE A 123 1.86 -4.20 -33.53
C ILE A 123 2.08 -3.95 -35.02
N ASP A 124 1.52 -4.84 -35.85
CA ASP A 124 1.31 -4.54 -37.25
C ASP A 124 0.44 -3.29 -37.21
N SER A 125 1.07 -2.15 -37.50
CA SER A 125 0.43 -0.85 -37.63
C SER A 125 -0.65 -0.82 -38.71
N TYR A 126 -0.86 -1.96 -39.39
CA TYR A 126 -1.99 -2.29 -40.22
C TYR A 126 -2.51 -3.68 -39.83
N PRO A 127 -3.58 -3.80 -39.03
CA PRO A 127 -4.28 -5.07 -38.95
C PRO A 127 -4.74 -5.40 -40.36
N HIS A 128 -4.29 -6.53 -40.91
CA HIS A 128 -4.96 -7.15 -42.05
C HIS A 128 -6.37 -7.51 -41.58
N SER A 129 -7.28 -6.56 -41.73
CA SER A 129 -8.69 -6.73 -41.44
C SER A 129 -9.21 -7.75 -42.42
N ASN A 130 -9.41 -8.98 -41.93
CA ASN A 130 -10.30 -9.90 -42.59
C ASN A 130 -11.71 -9.34 -42.37
N PRO A 131 -12.41 -8.85 -43.40
CA PRO A 131 -13.66 -8.10 -43.23
C PRO A 131 -14.80 -8.94 -42.64
N ASP A 132 -14.65 -10.26 -42.61
CA ASP A 132 -15.65 -11.22 -42.11
C ASP A 132 -15.47 -11.62 -40.64
N LEU A 133 -14.42 -11.14 -39.96
CA LEU A 133 -14.24 -11.38 -38.54
C LEU A 133 -14.74 -10.17 -37.74
N PRO A 134 -15.61 -10.34 -36.72
CA PRO A 134 -16.00 -9.24 -35.86
C PRO A 134 -14.75 -8.66 -35.20
N LEU A 135 -14.56 -7.34 -35.33
CA LEU A 135 -13.48 -6.58 -34.69
C LEU A 135 -13.55 -6.81 -33.18
N GLN A 136 -12.78 -7.78 -32.70
CA GLN A 136 -12.83 -8.22 -31.32
C GLN A 136 -12.06 -7.19 -30.46
N GLY A 137 -12.80 -6.32 -29.76
CA GLY A 137 -12.24 -5.34 -28.83
C GLY A 137 -12.31 -3.87 -29.25
N SER A 138 -13.10 -3.50 -30.26
CA SER A 138 -13.19 -2.11 -30.76
C SER A 138 -13.58 -1.05 -29.72
N ASP A 139 -14.19 -1.45 -28.60
CA ASP A 139 -14.72 -0.54 -27.57
C ASP A 139 -14.13 -0.78 -26.16
N ALA A 140 -12.99 -1.47 -26.06
CA ALA A 140 -12.36 -1.76 -24.77
C ALA A 140 -11.35 -0.67 -24.37
N ILE A 141 -11.43 -0.19 -23.12
CA ILE A 141 -10.41 0.66 -22.50
C ILE A 141 -9.60 -0.18 -21.51
N ILE A 142 -8.28 -0.24 -21.70
CA ILE A 142 -7.36 -0.96 -20.82
C ILE A 142 -6.51 0.06 -20.05
N GLY A 143 -6.70 0.14 -18.73
CA GLY A 143 -5.86 0.94 -17.84
C GLY A 143 -4.69 0.11 -17.32
N ILE A 144 -3.47 0.63 -17.44
CA ILE A 144 -2.25 -0.01 -16.94
C ILE A 144 -1.66 0.87 -15.84
N LEU A 145 -1.38 0.28 -14.68
CA LEU A 145 -0.73 0.94 -13.56
C LEU A 145 0.71 0.41 -13.47
N ASP A 146 1.65 1.20 -13.97
CA ASP A 146 3.10 0.92 -13.94
C ASP A 146 3.84 2.12 -13.34
N THR A 147 5.14 1.98 -13.09
CA THR A 147 5.99 3.02 -12.49
C THR A 147 6.31 4.16 -13.44
N GLY A 148 6.00 3.99 -14.72
CA GLY A 148 6.17 4.99 -15.75
C GLY A 148 7.65 5.24 -16.06
N ASP A 149 8.25 4.39 -16.88
CA ASP A 149 9.42 4.78 -17.68
C ASP A 149 8.94 5.10 -19.11
N SER A 150 9.60 6.08 -19.73
CA SER A 150 9.16 6.84 -20.91
C SER A 150 8.49 6.03 -22.03
N ILE A 151 7.22 6.34 -22.30
CA ILE A 151 6.66 6.19 -23.65
C ILE A 151 7.29 7.32 -24.48
N LEU A 152 8.38 7.05 -25.17
CA LEU A 152 8.80 7.89 -26.29
C LEU A 152 7.85 7.58 -27.44
N ILE A 153 6.92 8.51 -27.67
CA ILE A 153 6.03 8.55 -28.84
C ILE A 153 6.84 8.99 -30.07
#